data_AF-A0A3E2HDJ2-F1
#
_entry.id   AF-A0A3E2HDJ2-F1
#
_cell.length_a   1.000
_cell.length_b   1.000
_cell.length_c   1.000
_cell.angle_alpha   90.00
_cell.angle_beta   90.00
_cell.angle_gamma   90.00
#
_symmetry.space_group_name_H-M   'P 1'
#
loop_
_entity.id
_entity.type
_entity.pdbx_description
1 polymer ?
#
loop_
_entity_poly.entity_id
_entity_poly.type
_entity_poly.pdbx_seq_one_letter_code
_entity_poly.pdbx_strand_id
1 'polypeptide(L)'
;MARRQHVSFLIIIALFVIFSFFRILPSHGGANLAGLSEDPPLNTESIHVNDDILRGTATAPKLENATLKAELGNAAWKLLHTTMAKFPDKPTEDDSLALKSYVHLFARLYPCGDCARHFQKILAKFPPQVSSRSSAAAWACHVHNEVNTRLKKPLFDCSKIGDFYDCGCADDEKGQKALKEDNFTPLELDKEGLTRGG
;
A
#
# COMPACT_ATOMS: atom_id res chain seq x y z
N MET A 1 78.99 13.30 0.18
CA MET A 1 78.11 12.25 0.76
C MET A 1 77.05 12.76 1.74
N ALA A 2 76.77 14.07 1.86
CA ALA A 2 75.74 14.59 2.81
C ALA A 2 74.32 14.72 2.22
N ARG A 3 74.17 14.88 0.89
CA ARG A 3 72.88 15.18 0.25
C ARG A 3 71.84 14.05 0.29
N ARG A 4 72.28 12.80 0.43
CA ARG A 4 71.41 11.60 0.42
C ARG A 4 70.77 11.31 1.79
N GLN A 5 71.45 11.69 2.89
CA GLN A 5 70.94 11.51 4.25
C GLN A 5 69.86 12.53 4.61
N HIS A 6 69.97 13.78 4.13
CA HIS A 6 68.94 14.80 4.34
C HIS A 6 67.63 14.50 3.61
N VAL A 7 67.70 13.91 2.40
CA VAL A 7 66.48 13.52 1.66
C VAL A 7 65.74 12.38 2.37
N SER A 8 66.46 11.39 2.90
CA SER A 8 65.84 10.32 3.69
C SER A 8 65.21 10.83 4.99
N PHE A 9 65.85 11.80 5.66
CA PHE A 9 65.32 12.38 6.90
C PHE A 9 64.05 13.22 6.65
N LEU A 10 64.01 13.97 5.54
CA LEU A 10 62.83 14.74 5.15
C LEU A 10 61.65 13.85 4.74
N ILE A 11 61.91 12.71 4.09
CA ILE A 11 60.86 11.73 3.77
C ILE A 11 60.29 11.09 5.04
N ILE A 12 61.13 10.77 6.02
CA ILE A 12 60.67 10.19 7.29
C ILE A 12 59.81 11.20 8.07
N ILE A 13 60.21 12.47 8.12
CA ILE A 13 59.40 13.53 8.76
C ILE A 13 58.07 13.72 8.02
N ALA A 14 58.07 13.73 6.69
CA ALA A 14 56.84 13.86 5.91
C ALA A 14 55.88 12.68 6.16
N LEU A 15 56.38 11.45 6.22
CA LEU A 15 55.58 10.27 6.55
C LEU A 15 55.05 10.32 7.99
N PHE A 16 55.83 10.84 8.94
CA PHE A 16 55.38 11.00 10.33
C PHE A 16 54.30 12.07 10.47
N VAL A 17 54.41 13.19 9.74
CA VAL A 17 53.39 14.25 9.70
C VAL A 17 52.12 13.76 9.03
N ILE A 18 52.22 13.01 7.93
CA ILE A 18 51.08 12.39 7.24
C ILE A 18 50.39 11.37 8.17
N PHE A 19 51.16 10.48 8.81
CA PHE A 19 50.61 9.50 9.75
C PHE A 19 49.97 10.16 10.98
N SER A 20 50.53 11.27 11.46
CA SER A 20 49.94 12.06 12.56
C SER A 20 48.66 12.78 12.11
N PHE A 21 48.61 13.30 10.88
CA PHE A 21 47.39 13.88 10.30
C PHE A 21 46.27 12.84 10.14
N PHE A 22 46.59 11.60 9.73
CA PHE A 22 45.64 10.50 9.67
C PHE A 22 45.17 10.00 11.04
N ARG A 23 45.87 10.32 12.12
CA ARG A 23 45.47 10.02 13.51
C ARG A 23 44.63 11.12 14.18
N ILE A 24 44.63 12.34 13.63
CA ILE A 24 43.92 13.51 14.17
C ILE A 24 42.66 13.86 13.35
N LEU A 25 42.50 13.30 12.15
CA LEU A 25 41.20 13.35 11.47
C LEU A 25 40.19 12.53 12.30
N PRO A 26 39.12 13.15 12.81
CA PRO A 26 38.08 12.38 13.46
C PRO A 26 37.51 11.47 12.39
N SER A 27 37.64 10.15 12.59
CA SER A 27 36.83 9.17 11.90
C SER A 27 35.38 9.55 12.13
N HIS A 28 34.79 10.31 11.21
CA HIS A 28 33.34 10.35 10.99
C HIS A 28 32.94 9.07 10.24
N GLY A 29 33.56 7.95 10.60
CA GLY A 29 33.23 6.61 10.18
C GLY A 29 32.18 6.08 11.14
N GLY A 30 30.95 6.02 10.65
CA GLY A 30 29.82 5.43 11.33
C GLY A 30 29.15 6.41 12.28
N ALA A 31 28.19 7.19 11.76
CA ALA A 31 27.00 7.43 12.56
C ALA A 31 26.54 6.03 13.02
N ASN A 32 26.60 5.76 14.32
CA ASN A 32 26.04 4.56 14.90
C ASN A 32 24.56 4.54 14.52
N LEU A 33 24.21 3.78 13.49
CA LEU A 33 22.85 3.34 13.21
C LEU A 33 22.46 2.21 14.19
N ALA A 34 22.98 2.27 15.43
CA ALA A 34 22.64 1.40 16.54
C ALA A 34 21.47 1.99 17.35
N GLY A 35 20.49 2.54 16.64
CA GLY A 35 19.32 3.21 17.21
C GLY A 35 18.01 2.89 16.49
N LEU A 36 17.97 1.80 15.71
CA LEU A 36 16.74 1.23 15.13
C LEU A 36 16.57 -0.25 15.53
N SER A 37 17.07 -0.64 16.69
CA SER A 37 16.77 -1.95 17.26
C SER A 37 16.53 -1.82 18.75
N GLU A 38 15.29 -1.52 19.09
CA GLU A 38 14.59 -2.03 20.27
C GLU A 38 13.13 -1.68 20.02
N ASP A 39 12.46 -2.50 19.20
CA ASP A 39 11.01 -2.47 19.16
C ASP A 39 10.54 -2.66 20.62
N PRO A 40 9.74 -1.74 21.18
CA PRO A 40 9.15 -1.96 22.50
C PRO A 40 8.40 -3.31 22.45
N PRO A 41 8.35 -4.07 23.57
CA PRO A 41 7.70 -5.37 23.56
C PRO A 41 6.28 -5.18 23.02
N LEU A 42 6.03 -5.76 21.84
CA LEU A 42 4.72 -5.79 21.21
C LEU A 42 3.78 -6.32 22.27
N ASN A 43 2.79 -5.50 22.68
CA ASN A 43 1.76 -5.90 23.62
C ASN A 43 1.23 -7.27 23.16
N THR A 44 1.60 -8.34 23.87
CA THR A 44 1.45 -9.73 23.43
C THR A 44 0.03 -10.22 23.71
N GLU A 45 -0.95 -9.32 23.62
CA GLU A 45 -2.34 -9.72 23.59
C GLU A 45 -2.67 -10.16 22.17
N SER A 46 -2.72 -11.47 21.96
CA SER A 46 -3.13 -12.05 20.68
C SER A 46 -4.56 -11.62 20.36
N ILE A 47 -4.74 -10.85 19.29
CA ILE A 47 -6.08 -10.46 18.81
C ILE A 47 -6.71 -11.67 18.14
N HIS A 48 -7.72 -12.27 18.77
CA HIS A 48 -8.49 -13.37 18.20
C HIS A 48 -9.74 -12.83 17.47
N VAL A 49 -9.71 -12.80 16.15
CA VAL A 49 -10.86 -12.39 15.33
C VAL A 49 -11.81 -13.57 15.15
N ASN A 50 -12.98 -13.52 15.78
CA ASN A 50 -14.05 -14.52 15.64
C ASN A 50 -15.18 -14.03 14.70
N ASP A 51 -16.14 -14.90 14.39
CA ASP A 51 -17.26 -14.57 13.49
C ASP A 51 -18.13 -13.42 14.02
N ASP A 52 -18.29 -13.28 15.34
CA ASP A 52 -19.03 -12.19 15.97
C ASP A 52 -18.36 -10.83 15.72
N ILE A 53 -17.02 -10.80 15.69
CA ILE A 53 -16.25 -9.61 15.32
C ILE A 53 -16.43 -9.30 13.82
N LEU A 54 -16.41 -10.31 12.95
CA LEU A 54 -16.55 -10.11 11.50
C LEU A 54 -17.97 -9.68 11.09
N ARG A 55 -19.00 -10.20 11.76
CA ARG A 55 -20.42 -9.99 11.39
C ARG A 55 -21.16 -8.99 12.26
N GLY A 56 -20.51 -8.42 13.27
CA GLY A 56 -21.16 -7.46 14.14
C GLY A 56 -21.65 -6.20 13.41
N THR A 57 -22.65 -5.57 14.01
CA THR A 57 -23.36 -4.43 13.42
C THR A 57 -22.45 -3.22 13.23
N ALA A 58 -22.57 -2.56 12.08
CA ALA A 58 -21.91 -1.27 11.86
C ALA A 58 -22.45 -0.18 12.79
N THR A 59 -21.55 0.41 13.60
CA THR A 59 -21.88 1.35 14.68
C THR A 59 -21.78 2.81 14.30
N ALA A 60 -21.16 3.13 13.15
CA ALA A 60 -20.99 4.50 12.70
C ALA A 60 -22.36 5.21 12.54
N PRO A 61 -22.44 6.52 12.86
CA PRO A 61 -23.64 7.31 12.62
C PRO A 61 -23.88 7.51 11.12
N LYS A 62 -25.05 8.04 10.76
CA LYS A 62 -25.35 8.42 9.38
C LYS A 62 -24.48 9.62 8.98
N LEU A 63 -23.91 9.57 7.77
CA LEU A 63 -23.15 10.67 7.19
C LEU A 63 -24.08 11.51 6.30
N GLU A 64 -24.53 12.65 6.81
CA GLU A 64 -25.55 13.49 6.16
C GLU A 64 -25.00 14.36 5.02
N ASN A 65 -23.74 14.81 5.11
CA ASN A 65 -23.14 15.66 4.09
C ASN A 65 -22.85 14.85 2.81
N ALA A 66 -23.59 15.16 1.74
CA ALA A 66 -23.52 14.43 0.47
C ALA A 66 -22.15 14.51 -0.21
N THR A 67 -21.47 15.67 -0.15
CA THR A 67 -20.15 15.87 -0.75
C THR A 67 -19.10 15.02 -0.02
N LEU A 68 -19.05 15.12 1.31
CA LEU A 68 -18.11 14.31 2.12
C LEU A 68 -18.39 12.81 1.96
N LYS A 69 -19.66 12.43 1.85
CA LYS A 69 -20.06 11.04 1.60
C LYS A 69 -19.57 10.53 0.24
N ALA A 70 -19.62 11.36 -0.80
CA ALA A 70 -19.12 11.01 -2.13
C ALA A 70 -17.59 10.91 -2.15
N GLU A 71 -16.88 11.87 -1.55
CA GLU A 71 -15.42 11.86 -1.44
C GLU A 71 -14.92 10.63 -0.69
N LEU A 72 -15.53 10.32 0.47
CA LEU A 72 -15.24 9.11 1.23
C LEU A 72 -15.51 7.85 0.40
N GLY A 73 -16.65 7.81 -0.32
CA GLY A 73 -17.01 6.71 -1.20
C GLY A 73 -15.97 6.46 -2.28
N ASN A 74 -15.56 7.50 -3.01
CA ASN A 74 -14.56 7.40 -4.07
C ASN A 74 -13.21 6.90 -3.55
N ALA A 75 -12.75 7.46 -2.41
CA ALA A 75 -11.50 7.03 -1.78
C ALA A 75 -11.57 5.57 -1.32
N ALA A 76 -12.68 5.16 -0.72
CA ALA A 76 -12.88 3.81 -0.24
C ALA A 76 -12.95 2.78 -1.36
N TRP A 77 -13.64 3.09 -2.46
CA TRP A 77 -13.66 2.24 -3.65
C TRP A 77 -12.29 2.14 -4.30
N LYS A 78 -11.54 3.25 -4.41
CA LYS A 78 -10.17 3.23 -4.92
C LYS A 78 -9.29 2.30 -4.09
N LEU A 79 -9.36 2.39 -2.75
CA LEU A 79 -8.63 1.48 -1.86
C LEU A 79 -9.06 0.03 -2.10
N LEU A 80 -10.36 -0.27 -2.00
CA LEU A 80 -10.88 -1.63 -2.11
C LEU A 80 -10.48 -2.30 -3.43
N HIS A 81 -10.69 -1.62 -4.56
CA HIS A 81 -10.33 -2.16 -5.87
C HIS A 81 -8.83 -2.33 -6.04
N THR A 82 -8.02 -1.40 -5.52
CA THR A 82 -6.55 -1.53 -5.56
C THR A 82 -6.09 -2.73 -4.71
N THR A 83 -6.69 -2.95 -3.54
CA THR A 83 -6.44 -4.14 -2.72
C THR A 83 -6.75 -5.42 -3.49
N MET A 84 -7.87 -5.49 -4.21
CA MET A 84 -8.22 -6.67 -5.01
C MET A 84 -7.29 -6.88 -6.20
N ALA A 85 -6.90 -5.79 -6.88
CA ALA A 85 -5.96 -5.84 -8.01
C ALA A 85 -4.56 -6.30 -7.56
N LYS A 86 -4.15 -5.99 -6.33
CA LYS A 86 -2.86 -6.42 -5.77
C LYS A 86 -2.89 -7.80 -5.10
N PHE A 87 -4.07 -8.42 -4.98
CA PHE A 87 -4.19 -9.75 -4.39
C PHE A 87 -3.44 -10.81 -5.24
N PRO A 88 -2.91 -11.91 -4.66
CA PRO A 88 -2.21 -12.92 -5.43
C PRO A 88 -3.12 -13.68 -6.41
N ASP A 89 -2.57 -14.13 -7.53
CA ASP A 89 -3.31 -15.05 -8.44
C ASP A 89 -3.54 -16.42 -7.81
N LYS A 90 -2.61 -16.86 -6.95
CA LYS A 90 -2.64 -18.13 -6.23
C LYS A 90 -2.43 -17.86 -4.73
N PRO A 91 -3.45 -17.34 -4.03
CA PRO A 91 -3.35 -17.01 -2.62
C PRO A 91 -3.20 -18.26 -1.77
N THR A 92 -2.54 -18.13 -0.62
CA THR A 92 -2.61 -19.14 0.44
C THR A 92 -3.98 -19.12 1.12
N GLU A 93 -4.25 -20.12 1.96
CA GLU A 93 -5.45 -20.11 2.80
C GLU A 93 -5.46 -18.91 3.76
N ASP A 94 -4.30 -18.55 4.29
CA ASP A 94 -4.11 -17.38 5.16
C ASP A 94 -4.41 -16.07 4.42
N ASP A 95 -3.84 -15.87 3.22
CA ASP A 95 -4.13 -14.69 2.38
C ASP A 95 -5.63 -14.55 2.10
N SER A 96 -6.27 -15.68 1.77
CA SER A 96 -7.71 -15.74 1.46
C SER A 96 -8.55 -15.39 2.69
N LEU A 97 -8.20 -15.93 3.86
CA LEU A 97 -8.87 -15.65 5.12
C LEU A 97 -8.66 -14.20 5.55
N ALA A 98 -7.44 -13.67 5.39
CA ALA A 98 -7.09 -12.29 5.68
C ALA A 98 -7.91 -11.33 4.81
N LEU A 99 -7.98 -11.56 3.49
CA LEU A 99 -8.77 -10.71 2.59
C LEU A 99 -10.26 -10.77 2.90
N LYS A 100 -10.79 -11.97 3.17
CA LYS A 100 -12.19 -12.13 3.56
C LYS A 100 -12.49 -11.38 4.86
N SER A 101 -11.62 -11.50 5.85
CA SER A 101 -11.74 -10.80 7.14
C SER A 101 -11.65 -9.29 6.97
N TYR A 102 -10.72 -8.81 6.16
CA TYR A 102 -10.57 -7.41 5.78
C TYR A 102 -11.87 -6.84 5.22
N VAL A 103 -12.52 -7.52 4.27
CA VAL A 103 -13.77 -7.03 3.66
C VAL A 103 -14.91 -6.94 4.69
N HIS A 104 -15.04 -7.93 5.57
CA HIS A 104 -16.05 -7.91 6.63
C HIS A 104 -15.81 -6.77 7.64
N LEU A 105 -14.56 -6.57 8.05
CA LEU A 105 -14.17 -5.48 8.95
C LEU A 105 -14.31 -4.12 8.28
N PHE A 106 -13.95 -4.01 7.00
CA PHE A 106 -14.16 -2.81 6.19
C PHE A 106 -15.64 -2.42 6.18
N ALA A 107 -16.54 -3.38 5.96
CA ALA A 107 -17.98 -3.14 5.99
C ALA A 107 -18.48 -2.72 7.38
N ARG A 108 -17.99 -3.35 8.45
CA ARG A 108 -18.37 -3.05 9.83
C ARG A 108 -17.90 -1.67 10.28
N LEU A 109 -16.70 -1.28 9.91
CA LEU A 109 -16.02 -0.06 10.37
C LEU A 109 -16.19 1.13 9.41
N TYR A 110 -16.94 0.96 8.31
CA TYR A 110 -17.08 2.00 7.30
C TYR A 110 -17.71 3.29 7.90
N PRO A 111 -17.10 4.49 7.73
CA PRO A 111 -17.50 5.71 8.46
C PRO A 111 -18.88 6.30 8.11
N CYS A 112 -19.56 5.77 7.09
CA CYS A 112 -20.94 6.10 6.76
C CYS A 112 -21.86 4.96 7.22
N GLY A 113 -22.57 5.12 8.34
CA GLY A 113 -23.33 4.04 8.96
C GLY A 113 -24.44 3.42 8.10
N ASP A 114 -25.19 4.23 7.36
CA ASP A 114 -26.23 3.73 6.46
C ASP A 114 -25.62 3.03 5.23
N CYS A 115 -24.46 3.52 4.75
CA CYS A 115 -23.68 2.84 3.72
C CYS A 115 -23.17 1.48 4.23
N ALA A 116 -22.60 1.45 5.43
CA ALA A 116 -22.03 0.27 6.08
C ALA A 116 -23.07 -0.84 6.23
N ARG A 117 -24.22 -0.53 6.85
CA ARG A 117 -25.34 -1.48 7.02
C ARG A 117 -25.90 -1.95 5.69
N HIS A 118 -25.94 -1.08 4.67
CA HIS A 118 -26.34 -1.49 3.34
C HIS A 118 -25.32 -2.45 2.70
N PHE A 119 -24.04 -2.16 2.81
CA PHE A 119 -22.98 -3.03 2.28
C PHE A 119 -22.95 -4.39 3.01
N GLN A 120 -23.19 -4.43 4.32
CA GLN A 120 -23.36 -5.70 5.06
C GLN A 120 -24.50 -6.57 4.49
N LYS A 121 -25.61 -5.97 4.02
CA LYS A 121 -26.68 -6.72 3.34
C LYS A 121 -26.24 -7.25 1.97
N ILE A 122 -25.44 -6.48 1.23
CA ILE A 122 -24.82 -6.94 -0.02
C ILE A 122 -23.91 -8.14 0.28
N LEU A 123 -23.05 -8.07 1.30
CA LEU A 123 -22.15 -9.16 1.67
C LEU A 123 -22.88 -10.45 2.06
N ALA A 124 -24.06 -10.34 2.69
CA ALA A 124 -24.89 -11.51 3.01
C ALA A 124 -25.41 -12.23 1.75
N LYS A 125 -25.64 -11.51 0.66
CA LYS A 125 -26.10 -12.07 -0.62
C LYS A 125 -24.95 -12.48 -1.53
N PHE A 126 -23.87 -11.71 -1.52
CA PHE A 126 -22.72 -11.85 -2.40
C PHE A 126 -21.43 -11.88 -1.57
N PRO A 127 -21.11 -13.02 -0.93
CA PRO A 127 -19.94 -13.12 -0.06
C PRO A 127 -18.63 -12.90 -0.84
N PRO A 128 -17.57 -12.40 -0.19
CA PRO A 128 -16.28 -12.12 -0.84
C PRO A 128 -15.71 -13.35 -1.54
N GLN A 129 -15.35 -13.20 -2.82
CA GLN A 129 -14.65 -14.22 -3.59
C GLN A 129 -13.15 -13.97 -3.53
N VAL A 130 -12.42 -14.86 -2.88
CA VAL A 130 -11.00 -14.65 -2.51
C VAL A 130 -10.09 -15.75 -3.04
N SER A 131 -10.52 -16.46 -4.09
CA SER A 131 -9.77 -17.59 -4.66
C SER A 131 -8.59 -17.19 -5.55
N SER A 132 -8.58 -15.96 -6.05
CA SER A 132 -7.54 -15.39 -6.91
C SER A 132 -7.75 -13.88 -7.04
N ARG A 133 -6.73 -13.17 -7.55
CA ARG A 133 -6.83 -11.76 -7.96
C ARG A 133 -8.05 -11.47 -8.83
N SER A 134 -8.20 -12.24 -9.91
CA SER A 134 -9.30 -12.06 -10.87
C SER A 134 -10.67 -12.25 -10.23
N SER A 135 -10.80 -13.24 -9.36
CA SER A 135 -12.03 -13.53 -8.61
C SER A 135 -12.38 -12.38 -7.65
N ALA A 136 -11.39 -11.88 -6.90
CA ALA A 136 -11.55 -10.76 -5.99
C ALA A 136 -11.91 -9.45 -6.71
N ALA A 137 -11.22 -9.14 -7.81
CA ALA A 137 -11.47 -7.93 -8.60
C ALA A 137 -12.86 -7.97 -9.27
N ALA A 138 -13.23 -9.10 -9.86
CA ALA A 138 -14.56 -9.27 -10.45
C ALA A 138 -15.68 -9.16 -9.40
N TRP A 139 -15.48 -9.76 -8.23
CA TRP A 139 -16.41 -9.63 -7.10
C TRP A 139 -16.55 -8.18 -6.64
N ALA A 140 -15.44 -7.45 -6.47
CA ALA A 140 -15.47 -6.04 -6.07
C ALA A 140 -16.21 -5.18 -7.08
N CYS A 141 -16.02 -5.42 -8.39
CA CYS A 141 -16.77 -4.75 -9.44
C CYS A 141 -18.27 -5.05 -9.35
N HIS A 142 -18.65 -6.32 -9.18
CA HIS A 142 -20.04 -6.72 -9.05
C HIS A 142 -20.74 -6.01 -7.88
N VAL A 143 -20.16 -6.04 -6.68
CA VAL A 143 -20.77 -5.40 -5.51
C VAL A 143 -20.75 -3.87 -5.59
N HIS A 144 -19.79 -3.28 -6.31
CA HIS A 144 -19.81 -1.85 -6.62
C HIS A 144 -21.01 -1.52 -7.53
N ASN A 145 -21.29 -2.36 -8.52
CA ASN A 145 -22.46 -2.21 -9.38
C ASN A 145 -23.80 -2.39 -8.65
N GLU A 146 -23.87 -3.22 -7.60
CA GLU A 146 -25.05 -3.29 -6.73
C GLU A 146 -25.31 -1.94 -6.02
N VAL A 147 -24.24 -1.25 -5.61
CA VAL A 147 -24.34 0.10 -5.05
C VAL A 147 -24.74 1.12 -6.13
N ASN A 148 -24.15 1.04 -7.32
CA ASN A 148 -24.51 1.92 -8.45
C ASN A 148 -25.97 1.77 -8.85
N THR A 149 -26.48 0.55 -8.90
CA THR A 149 -27.90 0.26 -9.16
C THR A 149 -28.78 0.96 -8.13
N ARG A 150 -28.48 0.83 -6.83
CA ARG A 150 -29.23 1.53 -5.77
C ARG A 150 -29.18 3.04 -5.92
N LEU A 151 -28.02 3.58 -6.29
CA LEU A 151 -27.81 5.02 -6.48
C LEU A 151 -28.26 5.53 -7.85
N LYS A 152 -28.82 4.66 -8.71
CA LYS A 152 -29.24 4.96 -10.10
C LYS A 152 -28.10 5.52 -10.96
N LYS A 153 -26.89 5.03 -10.73
CA LYS A 153 -25.69 5.32 -11.53
C LYS A 153 -25.55 4.32 -12.68
N PRO A 154 -24.85 4.68 -13.77
CA PRO A 154 -24.50 3.72 -14.82
C PRO A 154 -23.72 2.53 -14.25
N LEU A 155 -23.93 1.35 -14.84
CA LEU A 155 -23.16 0.16 -14.49
C LEU A 155 -21.79 0.21 -15.15
N PHE A 156 -20.77 -0.22 -14.41
CA PHE A 156 -19.45 -0.42 -14.95
C PHE A 156 -19.35 -1.79 -15.62
N ASP A 157 -18.72 -1.85 -16.79
CA ASP A 157 -18.43 -3.11 -17.48
C ASP A 157 -17.24 -3.82 -16.80
N CYS A 158 -17.56 -4.82 -15.97
CA CYS A 158 -16.55 -5.54 -15.19
C CYS A 158 -15.51 -6.29 -16.03
N SER A 159 -15.74 -6.49 -17.34
CA SER A 159 -14.70 -7.05 -18.22
C SER A 159 -13.48 -6.14 -18.36
N LYS A 160 -13.63 -4.84 -18.08
CA LYS A 160 -12.58 -3.82 -18.15
C LYS A 160 -11.91 -3.54 -16.81
N ILE A 161 -12.22 -4.30 -15.77
CA ILE A 161 -11.75 -3.97 -14.40
C ILE A 161 -10.22 -4.11 -14.27
N GLY A 162 -9.61 -5.06 -14.98
CA GLY A 162 -8.15 -5.28 -14.95
C GLY A 162 -7.36 -4.12 -15.55
N ASP A 163 -7.86 -3.52 -16.63
CA ASP A 163 -7.24 -2.35 -17.26
C ASP A 163 -7.47 -1.07 -16.42
N PHE A 164 -8.62 -0.99 -15.75
CA PHE A 164 -9.02 0.20 -14.99
C PHE A 164 -8.30 0.31 -13.65
N TYR A 165 -8.17 -0.81 -12.94
CA TYR A 165 -7.33 -0.93 -11.76
C TYR A 165 -6.15 -1.83 -12.10
N ASP A 166 -5.19 -1.25 -12.83
CA ASP A 166 -3.91 -1.90 -13.07
C ASP A 166 -3.32 -2.37 -11.73
N CYS A 167 -2.93 -3.64 -11.69
CA CYS A 167 -2.26 -4.19 -10.52
C CYS A 167 -0.91 -3.54 -10.31
N GLY A 168 -0.39 -2.66 -11.19
CA GLY A 168 0.90 -1.99 -11.06
C GLY A 168 2.01 -3.00 -10.78
N CYS A 169 1.86 -4.20 -11.30
CA CYS A 169 2.84 -5.25 -11.25
C CYS A 169 3.87 -4.89 -12.31
N ALA A 170 5.16 -5.07 -12.02
CA ALA A 170 6.16 -4.93 -13.08
C ALA A 170 5.80 -5.91 -14.19
N ASP A 171 5.80 -5.46 -15.44
CA ASP A 171 5.69 -6.38 -16.56
C ASP A 171 6.90 -7.32 -16.49
N ASP A 172 6.65 -8.60 -16.24
CA ASP A 172 7.70 -9.62 -16.35
C ASP A 172 8.29 -9.50 -17.76
N GLU A 173 9.58 -9.19 -17.87
CA GLU A 173 10.25 -8.87 -19.14
C GLU A 173 10.12 -9.99 -20.19
N LYS A 174 8.99 -10.00 -20.92
CA LYS A 174 8.79 -10.69 -22.20
C LYS A 174 7.77 -9.92 -23.03
N GLY A 175 8.21 -8.78 -23.57
CA GLY A 175 7.48 -8.13 -24.65
C GLY A 175 7.79 -6.64 -24.75
N GLN A 176 8.84 -6.32 -25.51
CA GLN A 176 9.22 -4.96 -25.84
C GLN A 176 8.00 -4.16 -26.37
N LYS A 177 7.60 -3.12 -25.63
CA LYS A 177 7.21 -1.85 -26.24
C LYS A 177 8.10 -0.76 -25.69
N ALA A 178 8.76 -0.11 -26.64
CA ALA A 178 9.82 0.85 -26.44
C ALA A 178 9.32 2.20 -25.88
N LEU A 179 10.09 2.70 -24.90
CA LEU A 179 10.37 4.11 -24.54
C LEU A 179 9.24 4.89 -23.83
N LYS A 180 9.51 5.59 -22.72
CA LYS A 180 10.56 6.61 -22.58
C LYS A 180 11.15 6.75 -21.17
N GLU A 181 12.43 7.10 -21.22
CA GLU A 181 13.37 7.66 -20.24
C GLU A 181 12.86 8.17 -18.89
N ASP A 182 13.63 7.80 -17.87
CA ASP A 182 13.60 8.21 -16.49
C ASP A 182 13.52 9.74 -16.33
N ASN A 183 12.36 10.21 -15.88
CA ASN A 183 12.27 11.45 -15.12
C ASN A 183 11.26 11.23 -14.00
N PHE A 184 11.72 11.34 -12.77
CA PHE A 184 10.87 11.45 -11.59
C PHE A 184 9.92 12.62 -11.81
N THR A 185 8.68 12.31 -12.17
CA THR A 185 7.58 13.26 -12.23
C THR A 185 7.06 13.36 -10.80
N PRO A 186 7.13 14.54 -10.15
CA PRO A 186 6.39 14.76 -8.93
C PRO A 186 4.94 14.38 -9.16
N LEU A 187 4.35 13.64 -8.22
CA LEU A 187 2.92 13.32 -8.21
C LEU A 187 2.13 14.64 -8.18
N GLU A 188 1.80 15.16 -9.35
CA GLU A 188 0.70 16.09 -9.47
C GLU A 188 -0.58 15.28 -9.26
N LEU A 189 -1.32 15.63 -8.22
CA LEU A 189 -2.64 15.10 -7.98
C LEU A 189 -3.58 15.79 -8.96
N ASP A 190 -3.67 15.26 -10.18
CA ASP A 190 -4.65 15.69 -11.16
C ASP A 190 -6.03 15.56 -10.53
N LYS A 191 -6.79 16.66 -10.48
CA LYS A 191 -8.18 16.66 -10.00
C LYS A 191 -9.08 15.69 -10.76
N GLU A 192 -8.64 15.19 -11.91
CA GLU A 192 -9.32 14.19 -12.74
C GLU A 192 -9.14 12.74 -12.23
N GLY A 193 -8.18 12.48 -11.34
CA GLY A 193 -8.02 11.15 -10.71
C GLY A 193 -9.03 10.89 -9.59
N LEU A 194 -9.60 11.93 -9.00
CA LEU A 194 -10.53 11.85 -7.85
C LEU A 194 -11.95 11.44 -8.25
N THR A 195 -12.30 11.56 -9.53
CA THR A 195 -13.61 11.19 -10.10
C THR A 195 -13.64 9.78 -10.68
N ARG A 196 -12.54 9.01 -10.62
CA ARG A 196 -12.44 7.64 -11.13
C ARG A 196 -13.16 6.58 -10.27
N GLY A 197 -14.07 6.99 -9.39
CA GLY A 197 -15.05 6.09 -8.76
C GLY A 197 -16.40 6.32 -9.42
N GLY A 198 -16.85 5.37 -10.26
CA GLY A 198 -18.19 5.38 -10.86
C GLY A 198 -19.29 5.50 -9.82
#